data_AF-S7WTY9-F1
#
_entry.id   AF-S7WTY9-F1
#
_cell.length_a   1.000
_cell.length_b   1.000
_cell.length_c   1.000
_cell.angle_alpha   90.00
_cell.angle_beta   90.00
_cell.angle_gamma   90.00
#
_symmetry.space_group_name_H-M   'P 1'
#
loop_
_entity.id
_entity.type
_entity.pdbx_description
1 polymer ?
#
loop_
_entity_poly.entity_id
_entity_poly.type
_entity_poly.pdbx_seq_one_letter_code
_entity_poly.pdbx_strand_id
1 'polypeptide(L)'
;MNNHQFRTDINGLRAYAVVFVVLFHFNVFGFSAGYLGVDVFFVISGYLMTKIIVEKLEHNNFSFVDFYLSRIIRIYPALLFLVLVLTALGLFVFIPEDLKNFAKDARYSLTFLSNNLFYEQSGDYFATSSHDKALLHTWSLAVEWQFYILFPIILYTFKKLTKQTKYIGILLLILFSCSFLLSVKLTPENPIYAFFKLSTRAWE
;
A
#
# COMPACT_ATOMS: atom_id res chain seq x y z
N MET A 1 12.58 -22.43 -20.70
CA MET A 1 12.88 -21.03 -20.31
C MET A 1 11.59 -20.23 -20.43
N ASN A 2 10.78 -20.17 -19.36
CA ASN A 2 9.55 -19.38 -19.42
C ASN A 2 9.93 -17.91 -19.27
N ASN A 3 9.85 -17.17 -20.38
CA ASN A 3 9.82 -15.71 -20.36
C ASN A 3 8.64 -15.31 -19.48
N HIS A 4 8.88 -14.94 -18.22
CA HIS A 4 7.98 -14.04 -17.52
C HIS A 4 8.06 -12.72 -18.28
N GLN A 5 7.23 -12.60 -19.31
CA GLN A 5 7.16 -11.42 -20.16
C GLN A 5 6.85 -10.24 -19.24
N PHE A 6 7.83 -9.36 -19.07
CA PHE A 6 7.68 -8.17 -18.24
C PHE A 6 6.52 -7.36 -18.82
N ARG A 7 5.43 -7.27 -18.06
CA ARG A 7 4.19 -6.60 -18.45
C ARG A 7 4.39 -5.09 -18.40
N THR A 8 4.99 -4.55 -19.47
CA THR A 8 5.26 -3.12 -19.64
C THR A 8 3.99 -2.29 -19.57
N ASP A 9 2.87 -2.83 -20.04
CA ASP A 9 1.53 -2.25 -19.94
C ASP A 9 1.12 -1.98 -18.49
N ILE A 10 1.14 -3.01 -17.63
CA ILE A 10 0.73 -2.91 -16.23
C ILE A 10 1.68 -2.01 -15.43
N ASN A 11 2.99 -2.16 -15.66
CA ASN A 11 3.99 -1.33 -14.99
C ASN A 11 3.92 0.14 -15.46
N GLY A 12 3.58 0.38 -16.73
CA GLY A 12 3.33 1.72 -17.27
C GLY A 12 2.12 2.38 -16.60
N LEU A 13 1.01 1.66 -16.43
CA LEU A 13 -0.16 2.16 -15.71
C LEU A 13 0.15 2.55 -14.27
N ARG A 14 0.95 1.73 -13.55
CA ARG A 14 1.41 2.07 -12.20
C ARG A 14 2.29 3.33 -12.21
N ALA A 15 3.15 3.49 -13.20
CA ALA A 15 3.97 4.70 -13.34
C ALA A 15 3.10 5.94 -13.57
N TYR A 16 2.11 5.88 -14.46
CA TYR A 16 1.17 6.99 -14.67
C TYR A 16 0.38 7.35 -13.41
N ALA A 17 -0.08 6.34 -12.67
CA ALA A 17 -0.77 6.54 -11.40
C ALA A 17 0.09 7.33 -10.40
N VAL A 18 1.37 6.98 -10.26
CA VAL A 18 2.33 7.72 -9.42
C VAL A 18 2.58 9.14 -9.94
N VAL A 19 2.74 9.31 -11.26
CA VAL A 19 2.93 10.64 -11.87
C VAL A 19 1.75 11.57 -11.56
N PHE A 20 0.51 11.08 -11.65
CA PHE A 20 -0.67 11.88 -11.31
C PHE A 20 -0.67 12.30 -9.84
N VAL A 21 -0.28 11.42 -8.93
CA VAL A 21 -0.16 11.75 -7.50
C VAL A 21 0.90 12.83 -7.28
N VAL A 22 2.05 12.73 -7.95
CA VAL A 22 3.12 13.73 -7.86
C VAL A 22 2.62 15.08 -8.38
N LEU A 23 2.05 15.13 -9.58
CA LEU A 23 1.56 16.38 -10.18
C LEU A 23 0.46 17.05 -9.35
N PHE A 24 -0.40 16.24 -8.72
CA PHE A 24 -1.40 16.71 -7.77
C PHE A 24 -0.77 17.44 -6.57
N HIS A 25 0.26 16.86 -5.95
CA HIS A 25 0.92 17.50 -4.79
C HIS A 25 1.68 18.78 -5.15
N PHE A 26 2.13 18.92 -6.40
CA PHE A 26 2.75 20.15 -6.91
C PHE A 26 1.74 21.19 -7.45
N ASN A 27 0.42 20.94 -7.30
CA ASN A 27 -0.64 21.83 -7.77
C ASN A 27 -0.53 22.19 -9.26
N VAL A 28 -0.08 21.24 -10.10
CA VAL A 28 0.04 21.45 -11.54
C VAL A 28 -1.36 21.58 -12.16
N PHE A 29 -1.55 22.62 -12.98
CA PHE A 29 -2.82 22.88 -13.66
C PHE A 29 -3.29 21.65 -14.47
N GLY A 30 -4.56 21.27 -14.30
CA GLY A 30 -5.17 20.11 -14.96
C GLY A 30 -5.06 18.78 -14.19
N PHE A 31 -4.38 18.74 -13.02
CA PHE A 31 -4.18 17.51 -12.22
C PHE A 31 -4.85 17.52 -10.84
N SER A 32 -5.94 18.28 -10.66
CA SER A 32 -6.68 18.36 -9.39
C SER A 32 -7.27 17.02 -8.91
N ALA A 33 -7.53 16.08 -9.84
CA ALA A 33 -7.99 14.73 -9.52
C ALA A 33 -6.85 13.70 -9.39
N GLY A 34 -5.58 14.13 -9.39
CA GLY A 34 -4.44 13.21 -9.40
C GLY A 34 -4.28 12.36 -8.14
N TYR A 35 -4.97 12.69 -7.04
CA TYR A 35 -5.07 11.85 -5.85
C TYR A 35 -5.68 10.47 -6.13
N LEU A 36 -6.57 10.35 -7.13
CA LEU A 36 -7.13 9.08 -7.59
C LEU A 36 -6.07 8.10 -8.11
N GLY A 37 -4.86 8.60 -8.42
CA GLY A 37 -3.74 7.74 -8.78
C GLY A 37 -3.37 6.75 -7.67
N VAL A 38 -3.61 7.06 -6.40
CA VAL A 38 -3.39 6.09 -5.30
C VAL A 38 -4.35 4.90 -5.43
N ASP A 39 -5.63 5.18 -5.67
CA ASP A 39 -6.67 4.15 -5.77
C ASP A 39 -6.40 3.26 -7.01
N VAL A 40 -6.04 3.87 -8.15
CA VAL A 40 -5.64 3.14 -9.37
C VAL A 40 -4.42 2.25 -9.10
N PHE A 41 -3.45 2.75 -8.34
CA PHE A 41 -2.27 1.96 -7.99
C PHE A 41 -2.64 0.74 -7.13
N PHE A 42 -3.53 0.89 -6.13
CA PHE A 42 -4.02 -0.23 -5.32
C PHE A 42 -4.80 -1.25 -6.14
N VAL A 43 -5.71 -0.82 -7.03
CA VAL A 43 -6.43 -1.73 -7.93
C VAL A 43 -5.50 -2.57 -8.79
N ILE A 44 -4.49 -1.93 -9.39
CA ILE A 44 -3.52 -2.64 -10.23
C ILE A 44 -2.67 -3.62 -9.39
N SER A 45 -2.25 -3.20 -8.19
CA SER A 45 -1.50 -4.07 -7.28
C SER A 45 -2.34 -5.26 -6.80
N GLY A 46 -3.61 -5.04 -6.46
CA GLY A 46 -4.58 -6.07 -6.07
C GLY A 46 -4.81 -7.09 -7.17
N TYR A 47 -5.06 -6.64 -8.41
CA TYR A 47 -5.17 -7.49 -9.58
C TYR A 47 -3.92 -8.36 -9.80
N LEU A 48 -2.73 -7.73 -9.77
CA LEU A 48 -1.47 -8.44 -10.02
C LEU A 48 -1.18 -9.48 -8.94
N MET A 49 -1.39 -9.14 -7.66
CA MET A 49 -1.20 -10.10 -6.57
C MET A 49 -2.20 -11.25 -6.65
N THR A 50 -3.47 -10.96 -6.92
CA THR A 50 -4.52 -11.98 -7.11
C THR A 50 -4.11 -12.95 -8.21
N LYS A 51 -3.73 -12.43 -9.38
CA LYS A 51 -3.28 -13.25 -10.51
C LYS A 51 -2.12 -14.17 -10.12
N ILE A 52 -1.05 -13.61 -9.54
CA ILE A 52 0.15 -14.40 -9.16
C ILE A 52 -0.19 -15.48 -8.12
N ILE A 53 -1.03 -15.16 -7.12
CA ILE A 53 -1.39 -16.11 -6.07
C ILE A 53 -2.28 -17.22 -6.64
N VAL A 54 -3.35 -16.86 -7.35
CA VAL A 54 -4.31 -17.82 -7.91
C VAL A 54 -3.64 -18.75 -8.91
N GLU A 55 -2.83 -18.22 -9.85
CA GLU A 55 -2.09 -19.05 -10.80
C GLU A 55 -1.22 -20.09 -10.09
N LYS A 56 -0.46 -19.68 -9.06
CA LYS A 56 0.37 -20.62 -8.28
C LYS A 56 -0.45 -21.62 -7.47
N LEU A 57 -1.60 -21.19 -6.94
CA LEU A 57 -2.51 -22.05 -6.20
C LEU A 57 -3.14 -23.11 -7.10
N GLU A 58 -3.54 -22.77 -8.33
CA GLU A 58 -4.09 -23.72 -9.31
C GLU A 58 -3.09 -24.81 -9.66
N HIS A 59 -1.82 -24.45 -9.82
CA HIS A 59 -0.73 -25.39 -10.12
C HIS A 59 -0.14 -26.08 -8.87
N ASN A 60 -0.73 -25.89 -7.69
CA ASN A 60 -0.23 -26.43 -6.41
C ASN A 60 1.24 -26.07 -6.09
N ASN A 61 1.74 -24.94 -6.60
CA ASN A 61 3.13 -24.52 -6.49
C ASN A 61 3.25 -23.16 -5.76
N PHE A 62 2.41 -22.95 -4.75
CA PHE A 62 2.45 -21.72 -3.96
C PHE A 62 3.39 -21.87 -2.77
N SER A 63 4.38 -20.99 -2.69
CA SER A 63 5.34 -20.88 -1.59
C SER A 63 5.22 -19.50 -0.96
N PHE A 64 4.91 -19.45 0.33
CA PHE A 64 4.84 -18.20 1.09
C PHE A 64 6.19 -17.51 1.17
N VAL A 65 7.26 -18.28 1.35
CA VAL A 65 8.63 -17.76 1.45
C VAL A 65 9.03 -17.06 0.15
N ASP A 66 8.87 -17.74 -0.99
CA ASP A 66 9.20 -17.15 -2.29
C ASP A 66 8.31 -15.96 -2.61
N PHE A 67 7.04 -16.03 -2.20
CA PHE A 67 6.11 -14.93 -2.35
C PHE A 67 6.62 -13.70 -1.58
N TYR A 68 6.84 -13.79 -0.27
CA TYR A 68 7.25 -12.65 0.54
C TYR A 68 8.64 -12.13 0.20
N LEU A 69 9.61 -13.02 -0.07
CA LEU A 69 10.97 -12.64 -0.44
C LEU A 69 10.99 -11.78 -1.72
N SER A 70 10.22 -12.16 -2.73
CA SER A 70 10.22 -11.39 -3.99
C SER A 70 9.60 -10.00 -3.83
N ARG A 71 8.75 -9.76 -2.82
CA ARG A 71 8.16 -8.44 -2.55
C ARG A 71 9.05 -7.60 -1.66
N ILE A 72 9.64 -8.18 -0.61
CA ILE A 72 10.53 -7.44 0.29
C ILE A 72 11.80 -6.99 -0.43
N ILE A 73 12.40 -7.83 -1.29
CA ILE A 73 13.57 -7.46 -2.10
C ILE A 73 13.25 -6.34 -3.09
N ARG A 74 12.00 -6.25 -3.55
CA ARG A 74 11.54 -5.19 -4.46
C ARG A 74 11.28 -3.86 -3.74
N ILE A 75 10.71 -3.90 -2.54
CA ILE A 75 10.20 -2.71 -1.83
C ILE A 75 11.23 -2.16 -0.84
N TYR A 76 11.81 -3.03 -0.02
CA TYR A 76 12.59 -2.62 1.14
C TYR A 76 13.86 -1.85 0.80
N PRO A 77 14.64 -2.20 -0.25
CA PRO A 77 15.86 -1.45 -0.57
C PRO A 77 15.60 0.01 -0.91
N ALA A 78 14.54 0.30 -1.69
CA ALA A 78 14.18 1.67 -2.04
C ALA A 78 13.70 2.47 -0.82
N LEU A 79 12.90 1.84 0.05
CA LEU A 79 12.45 2.45 1.30
C LEU A 79 13.62 2.72 2.25
N LEU A 80 14.52 1.76 2.42
CA LEU A 80 15.71 1.90 3.25
C LEU A 80 16.61 3.02 2.73
N PHE A 81 16.84 3.06 1.42
CA PHE A 81 17.60 4.14 0.78
C PHE A 81 16.97 5.51 1.04
N LEU A 82 15.66 5.65 0.83
CA LEU A 82 14.92 6.88 1.11
C LEU A 82 15.11 7.32 2.57
N VAL A 83 14.89 6.41 3.52
CA VAL A 83 15.02 6.72 4.96
C VAL A 83 16.45 7.11 5.31
N LEU A 84 17.47 6.43 4.79
CA LEU A 84 18.87 6.77 5.04
C LEU A 84 19.23 8.16 4.50
N VAL A 85 18.82 8.47 3.27
CA VAL A 85 19.06 9.78 2.65
C VAL A 85 18.36 10.89 3.43
N LEU A 86 17.08 10.72 3.76
CA LEU A 86 16.34 11.71 4.53
C LEU A 86 16.86 11.85 5.97
N THR A 87 17.36 10.76 6.57
CA THR A 87 18.04 10.84 7.88
C THR A 87 19.30 11.68 7.76
N ALA A 88 20.16 11.41 6.77
CA ALA A 88 21.39 12.17 6.57
C ALA A 88 21.12 13.66 6.33
N LEU A 89 20.13 13.99 5.50
CA LEU A 89 19.71 15.38 5.26
C LEU A 89 19.10 16.01 6.51
N GLY A 90 18.27 15.27 7.24
CA GLY A 90 17.60 15.73 8.46
C GLY A 90 18.58 16.16 9.55
N LEU A 91 19.78 15.57 9.62
CA LEU A 91 20.83 15.99 10.56
C LEU A 91 21.31 17.44 10.35
N PHE A 92 21.15 17.99 9.14
CA PHE A 92 21.57 19.35 8.80
C PHE A 92 20.40 20.34 8.76
N VAL A 93 19.18 19.85 8.56
CA VAL A 93 17.99 20.68 8.32
C VAL A 93 17.08 20.77 9.54
N PHE A 94 16.92 19.67 10.29
CA PHE A 94 15.95 19.59 11.38
C PHE A 94 16.53 20.04 12.71
N ILE A 95 15.71 20.73 13.51
CA ILE A 95 15.99 20.93 14.93
C ILE A 95 15.86 19.60 15.69
N PRO A 96 16.44 19.47 16.91
CA PRO A 96 16.46 18.20 17.62
C PRO A 96 15.09 17.55 17.86
N GLU A 97 14.04 18.36 18.04
CA GLU A 97 12.68 17.84 18.25
C GLU A 97 12.08 17.25 16.96
N ASP A 98 12.26 17.94 15.83
CA ASP A 98 11.82 17.45 14.53
C ASP A 98 12.57 16.19 14.12
N LEU A 99 13.86 16.09 14.47
CA LEU A 99 14.64 14.88 14.23
C LEU A 99 14.11 13.67 15.02
N LYS A 100 13.62 13.86 16.26
CA LYS A 100 12.95 12.79 17.02
C LYS A 100 11.64 12.37 16.37
N ASN A 101 10.83 13.33 15.92
CA ASN A 101 9.57 13.07 15.22
C ASN A 101 9.83 12.32 13.91
N PHE A 102 10.81 12.77 13.13
CA PHE A 102 11.25 12.08 11.92
C PHE A 102 11.76 10.66 12.22
N ALA A 103 12.53 10.45 13.28
CA ALA A 103 12.98 9.11 13.68
C ALA A 103 11.80 8.18 14.02
N LYS A 104 10.73 8.70 14.65
CA LYS A 104 9.48 7.96 14.86
C LYS A 104 8.85 7.58 13.52
N ASP A 105 8.67 8.54 12.61
CA ASP A 105 8.09 8.30 11.29
C ASP A 105 8.92 7.29 10.47
N ALA A 106 10.25 7.39 10.52
CA ALA A 106 11.19 6.46 9.89
C ALA A 106 11.02 5.04 10.43
N ARG A 107 10.95 4.86 11.75
CA ARG A 107 10.75 3.55 12.37
C ARG A 107 9.42 2.91 11.96
N TYR A 108 8.34 3.68 11.94
CA TYR A 108 7.03 3.17 11.53
C TYR A 108 6.97 2.90 10.02
N SER A 109 7.68 3.69 9.21
CA SER A 109 7.81 3.46 7.77
C SER A 109 8.54 2.14 7.49
N LEU A 110 9.70 1.93 8.12
CA LEU A 110 10.51 0.71 7.97
C LEU A 110 9.82 -0.56 8.48
N THR A 111 8.89 -0.42 9.43
CA THR A 111 8.08 -1.54 9.94
C THR A 111 6.74 -1.71 9.22
N PHE A 112 6.46 -0.91 8.18
CA PHE A 112 5.19 -0.90 7.44
C PHE A 112 3.96 -0.70 8.34
N LEU A 113 4.10 0.18 9.33
CA LEU A 113 3.04 0.60 10.26
C LEU A 113 2.75 2.11 10.16
N SER A 114 3.37 2.81 9.21
CA SER A 114 3.23 4.26 9.07
C SER A 114 1.80 4.71 8.79
N ASN A 115 0.98 3.89 8.13
CA ASN A 115 -0.45 4.19 7.98
C ASN A 115 -1.20 4.30 9.31
N ASN A 116 -0.85 3.48 10.31
CA ASN A 116 -1.44 3.56 11.64
C ASN A 116 -0.95 4.80 12.38
N LEU A 117 0.35 5.07 12.31
CA LEU A 117 0.94 6.26 12.92
C LEU A 117 0.33 7.54 12.35
N PHE A 118 0.24 7.65 11.03
CA PHE A 118 -0.28 8.84 10.38
C PHE A 118 -1.80 9.00 10.57
N TYR A 119 -2.55 7.91 10.71
CA TYR A 119 -3.93 7.96 11.19
C TYR A 119 -4.01 8.62 12.58
N GLU A 120 -3.22 8.13 13.54
CA GLU A 120 -3.20 8.66 14.91
C GLU A 120 -2.77 10.13 14.95
N GLN A 121 -1.71 10.47 14.20
CA GLN A 121 -1.22 11.85 14.12
C GLN A 121 -2.15 12.79 13.36
N SER A 122 -3.01 12.32 12.45
CA SER A 122 -3.90 13.21 11.68
C SER A 122 -5.15 13.64 12.47
N GLY A 123 -5.45 12.94 13.57
CA GLY A 123 -6.54 13.31 14.48
C GLY A 123 -6.12 14.26 15.61
N ASP A 124 -4.85 14.64 15.70
CA ASP A 124 -4.31 15.49 16.76
C ASP A 124 -4.40 16.98 16.38
N TYR A 125 -4.86 17.82 17.31
CA TYR A 125 -4.97 19.27 17.10
C TYR A 125 -3.60 19.94 16.91
N PHE A 126 -2.55 19.37 17.51
CA PHE A 126 -1.18 19.84 17.40
C PHE A 126 -0.36 19.08 16.37
N ALA A 127 -1.02 18.35 15.46
CA ALA A 127 -0.34 17.61 14.42
C ALA A 127 0.50 18.52 13.53
N THR A 128 1.73 18.10 13.26
CA THR A 128 2.55 18.71 12.20
C THR A 128 1.77 18.67 10.88
N SER A 129 1.87 19.76 10.10
CA SER A 129 1.20 19.83 8.81
C SER A 129 1.62 18.66 7.92
N SER A 130 0.71 18.20 7.04
CA SER A 130 1.00 17.11 6.11
C SER A 130 2.17 17.45 5.17
N HIS A 131 2.41 18.73 4.88
CA HIS A 131 3.51 19.19 4.04
C HIS A 131 4.89 19.04 4.69
N ASP A 132 4.96 19.03 6.02
CA ASP A 132 6.23 18.95 6.76
C ASP A 132 6.63 17.50 7.06
N LYS A 133 5.75 16.53 6.81
CA LYS A 133 6.00 15.11 7.04
C LYS A 133 6.70 14.48 5.85
N ALA A 134 8.02 14.51 5.84
CA ALA A 134 8.86 13.98 4.76
C ALA A 134 8.58 12.50 4.39
N LEU A 135 8.09 11.70 5.34
CA LEU A 135 7.78 10.28 5.14
C LEU A 135 6.28 9.98 5.05
N LEU A 136 5.41 11.00 4.93
CA LEU A 136 3.96 10.82 4.92
C LEU A 136 3.52 9.77 3.91
N HIS A 137 4.02 9.85 2.67
CA HIS A 137 3.63 8.99 1.57
C HIS A 137 3.94 7.49 1.77
N THR A 138 4.72 7.11 2.80
CA THR A 138 4.95 5.68 3.11
C THR A 138 3.70 4.99 3.65
N TRP A 139 2.64 5.74 4.00
CA TRP A 139 1.38 5.17 4.46
C TRP A 139 0.78 4.19 3.43
N SER A 140 0.82 4.55 2.15
CA SER A 140 0.23 3.72 1.09
C SER A 140 1.04 2.45 0.87
N LEU A 141 2.37 2.56 1.01
CA LEU A 141 3.29 1.43 0.99
C LEU A 141 3.07 0.48 2.18
N ALA A 142 2.78 1.01 3.37
CA ALA A 142 2.42 0.22 4.53
C ALA A 142 1.12 -0.57 4.32
N VAL A 143 0.09 0.07 3.76
CA VAL A 143 -1.17 -0.61 3.39
C VAL A 143 -0.92 -1.71 2.35
N GLU A 144 -0.14 -1.42 1.31
CA GLU A 144 0.21 -2.39 0.27
C GLU A 144 0.96 -3.61 0.87
N TRP A 145 1.91 -3.37 1.76
CA TRP A 145 2.64 -4.45 2.44
C TRP A 145 1.74 -5.28 3.36
N GLN A 146 0.85 -4.64 4.13
CA GLN A 146 -0.14 -5.34 4.97
C GLN A 146 -1.05 -6.23 4.13
N PHE A 147 -1.51 -5.74 2.97
CA PHE A 147 -2.26 -6.53 2.00
C PHE A 147 -1.43 -7.72 1.49
N TYR A 148 -0.16 -7.52 1.16
CA TYR A 148 0.72 -8.61 0.70
C TYR A 148 0.91 -9.72 1.73
N ILE A 149 0.86 -9.42 3.04
CA ILE A 149 0.90 -10.45 4.08
C ILE A 149 -0.43 -11.18 4.18
N LEU A 150 -1.53 -10.44 4.31
CA LEU A 150 -2.83 -11.02 4.66
C LEU A 150 -3.48 -11.78 3.49
N PHE A 151 -3.42 -11.20 2.29
CA PHE A 151 -4.14 -11.70 1.14
C PHE A 151 -3.74 -13.12 0.68
N PRO A 152 -2.45 -13.49 0.56
CA PRO A 152 -2.08 -14.88 0.23
C PRO A 152 -2.50 -15.87 1.32
N ILE A 153 -2.48 -15.48 2.60
CA ILE A 153 -2.94 -16.34 3.71
C ILE A 153 -4.43 -16.64 3.56
N ILE A 154 -5.23 -15.60 3.25
CA ILE A 154 -6.67 -15.72 3.03
C ILE A 154 -6.94 -16.68 1.85
N LEU A 155 -6.33 -16.44 0.69
CA LEU A 155 -6.57 -17.26 -0.51
C LEU A 155 -6.09 -18.71 -0.35
N TYR A 156 -4.91 -18.91 0.25
CA TYR A 156 -4.37 -20.24 0.50
C TYR A 156 -5.25 -21.04 1.48
N THR A 157 -5.67 -20.41 2.59
CA THR A 157 -6.55 -21.04 3.58
C THR A 157 -7.90 -21.39 2.96
N PHE A 158 -8.48 -20.46 2.19
CA PHE A 158 -9.74 -20.70 1.51
C PHE A 158 -9.66 -21.86 0.52
N LYS A 159 -8.61 -21.92 -0.31
CA LYS A 159 -8.36 -23.06 -1.20
C LYS A 159 -8.25 -24.36 -0.42
N LYS A 160 -7.56 -24.37 0.73
CA LYS A 160 -7.41 -25.57 1.56
C LYS A 160 -8.76 -26.07 2.11
N LEU A 161 -9.67 -25.15 2.45
CA LEU A 161 -11.01 -25.47 2.95
C LEU A 161 -11.95 -25.95 1.85
N THR A 162 -11.99 -25.28 0.70
CA THR A 162 -12.90 -25.62 -0.41
C THR A 162 -12.37 -26.70 -1.34
N LYS A 163 -11.04 -26.95 -1.30
CA LYS A 163 -10.27 -27.80 -2.23
C LYS A 163 -10.37 -27.39 -3.71
N GLN A 164 -11.03 -26.27 -4.03
CA GLN A 164 -11.33 -25.87 -5.40
C GLN A 164 -11.07 -24.36 -5.58
N THR A 165 -10.20 -24.01 -6.53
CA THR A 165 -9.85 -22.61 -6.84
C THR A 165 -10.99 -21.86 -7.52
N LYS A 166 -11.95 -22.55 -8.15
CA LYS A 166 -13.11 -21.93 -8.82
C LYS A 166 -13.97 -21.05 -7.91
N TYR A 167 -13.97 -21.31 -6.60
CA TYR A 167 -14.74 -20.52 -5.63
C TYR A 167 -14.03 -19.24 -5.18
N ILE A 168 -12.78 -19.01 -5.59
CA ILE A 168 -12.03 -17.80 -5.23
C ILE A 168 -12.75 -16.54 -5.72
N GLY A 169 -13.40 -16.58 -6.89
CA GLY A 169 -14.18 -15.43 -7.37
C GLY A 169 -15.30 -15.00 -6.41
N ILE A 170 -15.97 -15.96 -5.77
CA ILE A 170 -17.01 -15.68 -4.75
C ILE A 170 -16.38 -15.05 -3.51
N LEU A 171 -15.24 -15.59 -3.05
CA LEU A 171 -14.50 -15.00 -1.93
C LEU A 171 -14.08 -13.56 -2.23
N LEU A 172 -13.54 -13.29 -3.42
CA LEU A 172 -13.14 -11.95 -3.83
C LEU A 172 -14.33 -10.99 -3.86
N LEU A 173 -15.48 -11.44 -4.37
CA LEU A 173 -16.71 -10.64 -4.35
C LEU A 173 -17.18 -10.32 -2.94
N ILE A 174 -17.09 -11.28 -2.01
CA ILE A 174 -17.41 -11.07 -0.59
C ILE A 174 -16.44 -10.06 0.03
N LEU A 175 -15.13 -10.24 -0.13
CA LEU A 175 -14.11 -9.35 0.42
C LEU A 175 -14.26 -7.92 -0.14
N PHE A 176 -14.46 -7.79 -1.45
CA PHE A 176 -14.76 -6.54 -2.12
C PHE A 176 -15.99 -5.87 -1.50
N SER A 177 -17.10 -6.60 -1.42
CA SER A 177 -18.37 -6.05 -0.92
C SER A 177 -18.26 -5.62 0.54
N CYS A 178 -17.62 -6.44 1.40
CA CYS A 178 -17.40 -6.12 2.80
C CYS A 178 -16.53 -4.87 2.97
N SER A 179 -15.40 -4.79 2.25
CA SER A 179 -14.49 -3.65 2.35
C SER A 179 -15.11 -2.37 1.76
N PHE A 180 -15.82 -2.47 0.64
CA PHE A 180 -16.50 -1.35 0.00
C PHE A 180 -17.63 -0.81 0.88
N LEU A 181 -18.49 -1.67 1.42
CA LEU A 181 -19.55 -1.27 2.34
C LEU A 181 -18.99 -0.63 3.62
N LEU A 182 -17.88 -1.16 4.14
CA LEU A 182 -17.19 -0.56 5.28
C LEU A 182 -16.66 0.84 4.94
N SER A 183 -16.09 1.02 3.74
CA SER A 183 -15.62 2.31 3.24
C SER A 183 -16.76 3.33 3.14
N VAL A 184 -17.88 2.95 2.51
CA VAL A 184 -19.07 3.81 2.36
C VAL A 184 -19.65 4.20 3.72
N LYS A 185 -19.69 3.26 4.67
CA LYS A 185 -20.23 3.51 6.02
C LYS A 185 -19.31 4.39 6.87
N LEU A 186 -18.00 4.15 6.85
CA LEU A 186 -17.06 4.83 7.75
C LEU A 186 -16.56 6.17 7.20
N THR A 187 -16.59 6.41 5.89
CA THR A 187 -16.10 7.67 5.30
C THR A 187 -16.81 8.91 5.87
N PRO A 188 -18.16 8.92 6.04
CA PRO A 188 -18.85 10.06 6.66
C PRO A 188 -18.52 10.26 8.14
N GLU A 189 -18.28 9.17 8.89
CA GLU A 189 -18.06 9.21 10.35
C GLU A 189 -16.60 9.52 10.70
N ASN A 190 -15.65 8.93 9.98
CA ASN A 190 -14.22 9.06 10.21
C ASN A 190 -13.45 8.96 8.87
N PRO A 191 -13.35 10.07 8.12
CA PRO A 191 -12.68 10.09 6.81
C PRO A 191 -11.18 9.77 6.90
N ILE A 192 -10.53 10.12 8.01
CA ILE A 192 -9.10 9.84 8.24
C ILE A 192 -8.88 8.33 8.39
N TYR A 193 -9.76 7.63 9.13
CA TYR A 193 -9.72 6.18 9.22
C TYR A 193 -9.92 5.56 7.84
N ALA A 194 -10.95 5.99 7.12
CA ALA A 194 -11.26 5.47 5.79
C ALA A 194 -10.07 5.64 4.81
N PHE A 195 -9.33 6.74 4.95
CA PHE A 195 -8.16 7.05 4.12
C PHE A 195 -6.93 6.19 4.44
N PHE A 196 -6.59 5.95 5.71
CA PHE A 196 -5.32 5.29 6.08
C PHE A 196 -5.41 3.77 6.28
N LYS A 197 -6.61 3.22 6.46
CA LYS A 197 -6.77 1.82 6.89
C LYS A 197 -7.00 0.87 5.73
N LEU A 198 -6.36 -0.30 5.82
CA LEU A 198 -6.53 -1.38 4.85
C LEU A 198 -7.98 -1.86 4.77
N SER A 199 -8.70 -1.92 5.88
CA SER A 199 -10.06 -2.46 5.94
C SER A 199 -11.06 -1.73 5.03
N THR A 200 -10.90 -0.42 4.87
CA THR A 200 -11.74 0.45 4.02
C THR A 200 -11.19 0.64 2.61
N ARG A 201 -9.97 0.15 2.33
CA ARG A 201 -9.33 0.25 1.01
C ARG A 201 -9.12 -1.09 0.30
N ALA A 202 -9.30 -2.21 0.99
CA ALA A 202 -9.07 -3.54 0.42
C ALA A 202 -10.05 -3.94 -0.71
N TRP A 203 -11.07 -3.12 -1.00
CA TRP A 203 -11.92 -3.26 -2.17
C TRP A 203 -11.24 -2.80 -3.47
N GLU A 204 -10.19 -1.97 -3.35
CA GLU A 204 -9.32 -1.53 -4.44
C GLU A 204 -8.42 -2.71 -4.88
#